data_AF-A0A4Z2ERQ5-F1
#
_entry.id   AF-A0A4Z2ERQ5-F1
#
_cell.length_a   1.000
_cell.length_b   1.000
_cell.length_c   1.000
_cell.angle_alpha   90.00
_cell.angle_beta   90.00
_cell.angle_gamma   90.00
#
_symmetry.space_group_name_H-M   'P 1'
#
loop_
_entity.id
_entity.type
_entity.pdbx_description
1 polymer ?
#
loop_
_entity_poly.entity_id
_entity_poly.type
_entity_poly.pdbx_seq_one_letter_code
_entity_poly.pdbx_strand_id
1 'polypeptide(L)'
;MKSAILRCITEFAPGPHAFLIVLKVERYTEQEQAVIAKMHEYFPDNFFQFATVLFTHGDQLPEEQTIENFVRDHKLVMELVEKCGGRCHVIDNKYWKNNPEEEYRNNQVQVEKLLKTIDEMVEANEGRCYTNEMLQAVAKSKLKLLLPVVIIDSFCSLYIFMK
;
A
#
# COMPACT_ATOMS: atom_id res chain seq x y z
N MET A 1 13.72 13.85 -4.85
CA MET A 1 12.55 13.05 -4.43
C MET A 1 11.38 13.21 -5.41
N LYS A 2 10.78 14.40 -5.56
CA LYS A 2 9.67 14.66 -6.50
C LYS A 2 9.91 14.12 -7.93
N SER A 3 11.05 14.41 -8.53
CA SER A 3 11.37 13.97 -9.91
C SER A 3 11.43 12.44 -10.08
N ALA A 4 11.98 11.71 -9.10
CA ALA A 4 12.08 10.25 -9.15
C ALA A 4 10.71 9.58 -9.00
N ILE A 5 9.88 10.09 -8.08
CA ILE A 5 8.52 9.59 -7.84
C ILE A 5 7.63 9.84 -9.06
N LEU A 6 7.64 11.06 -9.60
CA LEU A 6 6.87 11.40 -10.80
C LEU A 6 7.37 10.61 -12.02
N ARG A 7 8.68 10.41 -12.17
CA ARG A 7 9.23 9.58 -13.26
C ARG A 7 8.75 8.14 -13.13
N CYS A 8 8.78 7.56 -11.94
CA CYS A 8 8.32 6.18 -11.76
C CYS A 8 6.84 6.02 -12.09
N ILE A 9 5.98 6.94 -11.62
CA ILE A 9 4.53 6.88 -11.85
C ILE A 9 4.18 7.15 -13.32
N THR A 10 4.94 8.00 -14.02
CA THR A 10 4.78 8.21 -15.47
C THR A 10 5.31 7.06 -16.33
N GLU A 11 6.08 6.13 -15.76
CA GLU A 11 6.38 4.84 -16.42
C GLU A 11 5.18 3.89 -16.40
N PHE A 12 4.19 4.16 -15.55
CA PHE A 12 3.03 3.33 -15.28
C PHE A 12 1.72 3.86 -15.87
N ALA A 13 1.78 4.67 -16.92
CA ALA A 13 0.59 5.19 -17.57
C ALA A 13 -0.37 4.06 -17.97
N PRO A 14 -1.70 4.17 -17.73
CA PRO A 14 -2.42 5.38 -17.31
C PRO A 14 -2.27 5.77 -15.83
N GLY A 15 -1.80 4.87 -14.97
CA GLY A 15 -1.44 5.10 -13.57
C GLY A 15 -1.52 3.82 -12.73
N PRO A 16 -1.16 3.87 -11.44
CA PRO A 16 -1.20 2.69 -10.57
C PRO A 16 -2.63 2.30 -10.17
N HIS A 17 -2.87 0.99 -10.01
CA HIS A 17 -4.15 0.46 -9.52
C HIS A 17 -4.23 0.46 -8.00
N ALA A 18 -3.07 0.38 -7.34
CA ALA A 18 -2.95 0.35 -5.90
C ALA A 18 -1.66 1.04 -5.44
N PHE A 19 -1.77 1.77 -4.35
CA PHE A 19 -0.66 2.25 -3.54
C PHE A 19 -0.59 1.41 -2.26
N LEU A 20 0.58 0.84 -2.00
CA LEU A 20 0.82 0.05 -0.80
C LEU A 20 1.65 0.89 0.18
N ILE A 21 1.05 1.35 1.28
CA ILE A 21 1.75 2.11 2.32
C ILE A 21 2.35 1.12 3.30
N VAL A 22 3.67 0.92 3.21
CA VAL A 22 4.39 -0.07 4.00
C VAL A 22 4.93 0.54 5.28
N LEU A 23 4.45 0.03 6.40
CA LEU A 23 4.89 0.39 7.75
C LEU A 23 5.51 -0.83 8.42
N LYS A 24 6.38 -0.60 9.40
CA LYS A 24 6.82 -1.67 10.31
C LYS A 24 5.90 -1.65 11.54
N VAL A 25 5.56 -2.82 12.07
CA VAL A 25 4.84 -2.93 13.34
C VAL A 25 5.57 -2.11 14.43
N GLU A 26 4.82 -1.38 15.26
CA GLU A 26 5.30 -0.38 16.24
C GLU A 26 6.02 0.86 15.68
N ARG A 27 6.16 1.01 14.35
CA ARG A 27 6.87 2.14 13.74
C ARG A 27 5.97 2.96 12.82
N TYR A 28 5.37 3.99 13.40
CA TYR A 28 4.71 5.07 12.68
C TYR A 28 5.10 6.43 13.27
N THR A 29 6.26 6.93 12.84
CA THR A 29 6.85 8.16 13.38
C THR A 29 6.51 9.38 12.53
N GLU A 30 6.94 10.56 12.97
CA GLU A 30 6.81 11.80 12.20
C GLU A 30 7.46 11.70 10.82
N GLN A 31 8.51 10.89 10.67
CA GLN A 31 9.16 10.67 9.38
C GLN A 31 8.21 9.96 8.40
N GLU A 32 7.56 8.87 8.81
CA GLU A 32 6.62 8.15 7.96
C GLU A 32 5.40 9.04 7.61
N GLN A 33 4.91 9.81 8.59
CA GLN A 33 3.83 10.78 8.36
C GLN A 33 4.22 11.84 7.33
N ALA A 34 5.44 12.37 7.40
CA ALA A 34 5.93 13.37 6.45
C ALA A 34 6.06 12.79 5.03
N VAL A 35 6.42 11.51 4.88
CA VAL A 35 6.46 10.84 3.57
C VAL A 35 5.06 10.69 2.99
N ILE A 36 4.10 10.21 3.79
CA ILE A 36 2.70 10.04 3.35
C ILE A 36 2.08 11.40 2.99
N ALA A 37 2.33 12.44 3.80
CA ALA A 37 1.88 13.79 3.52
C ALA A 37 2.43 14.31 2.18
N LYS A 38 3.72 14.12 1.90
CA LYS A 38 4.32 14.50 0.61
C LYS A 38 3.78 13.68 -0.56
N MET A 39 3.48 12.40 -0.37
CA MET A 39 2.83 11.59 -1.41
C MET A 39 1.44 12.13 -1.71
N HIS A 40 0.66 12.49 -0.69
CA HIS A 40 -0.63 13.14 -0.89
C HIS A 40 -0.51 14.52 -1.56
N GLU A 41 0.53 15.31 -1.27
CA GLU A 41 0.80 16.56 -2.01
C GLU A 41 1.12 16.33 -3.49
N TYR A 42 1.81 15.24 -3.82
CA TYR A 42 2.12 14.88 -5.21
C TYR A 42 0.92 14.24 -5.93
N PHE A 43 0.03 13.61 -5.17
CA PHE A 43 -1.14 12.88 -5.64
C PHE A 43 -2.38 13.32 -4.86
N PRO A 44 -2.84 14.57 -5.02
CA PRO A 44 -3.94 15.10 -4.19
C PRO A 44 -5.29 14.44 -4.47
N ASP A 45 -5.50 13.95 -5.70
CA ASP A 45 -6.80 13.45 -6.14
C ASP A 45 -7.02 12.00 -5.71
N ASN A 46 -7.90 11.75 -4.73
CA ASN A 46 -8.35 10.40 -4.36
C ASN A 46 -7.23 9.40 -4.01
N PHE A 47 -6.01 9.85 -3.67
CA PHE A 47 -4.88 8.95 -3.38
C PHE A 47 -5.22 7.84 -2.38
N PHE A 48 -5.87 8.21 -1.28
CA PHE A 48 -6.26 7.24 -0.25
C PHE A 48 -7.34 6.25 -0.71
N GLN A 49 -8.13 6.55 -1.75
CA GLN A 49 -9.10 5.60 -2.34
C GLN A 49 -8.41 4.46 -3.10
N PHE A 50 -7.18 4.69 -3.56
CA PHE A 50 -6.33 3.70 -4.21
C PHE A 50 -5.26 3.14 -3.27
N ALA A 51 -5.31 3.45 -1.97
CA ALA A 51 -4.28 3.05 -1.01
C ALA A 51 -4.76 1.96 -0.03
N THR A 52 -3.84 1.10 0.39
CA THR A 52 -3.99 0.16 1.51
C THR A 52 -2.72 0.16 2.36
N VAL A 53 -2.85 -0.08 3.67
CA VAL A 53 -1.71 -0.11 4.61
C VAL A 53 -1.21 -1.55 4.77
N LEU A 54 0.08 -1.76 4.61
CA LEU A 54 0.73 -3.05 4.87
C LEU A 54 1.74 -2.92 6.00
N PHE A 55 1.52 -3.68 7.06
CA PHE A 55 2.45 -3.80 8.17
C PHE A 55 3.42 -4.95 7.91
N THR A 56 4.71 -4.68 8.08
CA THR A 56 5.79 -5.67 8.05
C THR A 56 6.26 -5.97 9.46
N HIS A 57 6.97 -7.08 9.61
CA HIS A 57 7.40 -7.57 10.91
C HIS A 57 6.22 -7.93 11.83
N GLY A 58 5.20 -8.59 11.26
CA GLY A 58 4.08 -9.13 12.01
C GLY A 58 4.50 -10.03 13.18
N ASP A 59 5.67 -10.66 13.11
CA ASP A 59 6.30 -11.43 14.19
C ASP A 59 6.56 -10.63 15.47
N GLN A 60 6.53 -9.31 15.40
CA GLN A 60 6.69 -8.42 16.54
C GLN A 60 5.38 -8.18 17.31
N LEU A 61 4.22 -8.50 16.72
CA LEU A 61 2.96 -8.50 17.46
C LEU A 61 2.93 -9.68 18.44
N PRO A 62 2.46 -9.48 19.69
CA PRO A 62 2.11 -10.56 20.61
C PRO A 62 1.27 -11.65 19.91
N GLU A 63 1.44 -12.90 20.31
CA GLU A 63 0.81 -14.06 19.65
C GLU A 63 -0.71 -13.90 19.55
N GLU A 64 -1.35 -13.40 20.61
CA GLU A 64 -2.79 -13.18 20.71
C GLU A 64 -3.28 -11.85 20.08
N GLN A 65 -2.39 -10.99 19.57
CA GLN A 65 -2.76 -9.68 19.03
C GLN A 65 -2.84 -9.71 17.51
N THR A 66 -4.02 -9.38 16.97
CA THR A 66 -4.21 -9.16 15.53
C THR A 66 -3.80 -7.74 15.12
N ILE A 67 -3.61 -7.52 13.83
CA ILE A 67 -3.25 -6.21 13.30
C ILE A 67 -4.39 -5.21 13.49
N GLU A 68 -5.64 -5.65 13.41
CA GLU A 68 -6.81 -4.81 13.66
C GLU A 68 -6.85 -4.32 15.11
N ASN A 69 -6.48 -5.18 16.07
CA ASN A 69 -6.37 -4.78 17.48
C ASN A 69 -5.22 -3.78 17.66
N PHE A 70 -4.04 -4.05 17.09
CA PHE A 70 -2.93 -3.12 17.11
C PHE A 70 -3.31 -1.74 16.55
N VAL A 71 -4.03 -1.69 15.43
CA VAL A 71 -4.49 -0.43 14.81
C VAL A 71 -5.42 0.33 15.75
N ARG A 72 -6.38 -0.34 16.41
CA ARG A 72 -7.30 0.29 17.36
C ARG A 72 -6.59 0.91 18.56
N ASP A 73 -5.51 0.30 19.01
CA ASP A 73 -4.73 0.78 20.16
C ASP A 73 -3.87 2.02 19.81
N HIS A 74 -3.65 2.29 18.52
CA HIS A 74 -2.75 3.35 18.05
C HIS A 74 -3.49 4.40 17.23
N LYS A 75 -3.93 5.48 17.88
CA LYS A 75 -4.76 6.55 17.28
C LYS A 75 -4.26 7.06 15.92
N LEU A 76 -2.97 7.40 15.81
CA LEU A 76 -2.41 7.94 14.55
C LEU A 76 -2.44 6.91 13.41
N VAL A 77 -2.21 5.65 13.75
CA VAL A 77 -2.28 4.53 12.79
C VAL A 77 -3.72 4.29 12.38
N MET A 78 -4.65 4.31 13.32
CA MET A 78 -6.09 4.21 13.08
C MET A 78 -6.56 5.29 12.09
N GLU A 79 -6.19 6.55 12.32
CA GLU A 79 -6.54 7.66 11.42
C GLU A 79 -6.01 7.47 9.99
N LEU A 80 -4.83 6.87 9.82
CA LEU A 80 -4.29 6.53 8.50
C LEU A 80 -5.09 5.40 7.84
N VAL A 81 -5.40 4.34 8.58
CA VAL A 81 -6.16 3.19 8.09
C VAL A 81 -7.59 3.60 7.72
N GLU A 82 -8.22 4.49 8.50
CA GLU A 82 -9.53 5.07 8.20
C GLU A 82 -9.52 5.88 6.91
N LYS A 83 -8.48 6.70 6.67
CA LYS A 83 -8.31 7.41 5.38
C LYS A 83 -8.25 6.40 4.22
N CYS A 84 -7.61 5.25 4.44
CA CYS A 84 -7.54 4.15 3.48
C CYS A 84 -8.79 3.25 3.52
N GLY A 85 -9.95 3.73 3.98
CA GLY A 85 -11.21 2.99 3.97
C GLY A 85 -11.22 1.73 4.84
N GLY A 86 -10.40 1.70 5.91
CA GLY A 86 -10.28 0.54 6.80
C GLY A 86 -9.36 -0.56 6.29
N ARG A 87 -8.70 -0.38 5.14
CA ARG A 87 -7.87 -1.40 4.51
C ARG A 87 -6.49 -1.47 5.17
N CYS A 88 -6.22 -2.58 5.86
CA CYS A 88 -4.90 -2.87 6.39
C CYS A 88 -4.60 -4.38 6.37
N HIS A 89 -3.32 -4.71 6.25
CA HIS A 89 -2.82 -6.09 6.20
C HIS A 89 -1.50 -6.19 6.96
N VAL A 90 -1.12 -7.41 7.34
CA VAL A 90 0.16 -7.68 7.97
C VAL A 90 0.87 -8.84 7.30
N ILE A 91 2.19 -8.73 7.14
CA ILE A 91 3.07 -9.83 6.74
C ILE A 91 4.16 -10.03 7.80
N ASP A 92 4.45 -11.28 8.06
CA ASP A 92 5.43 -11.73 9.04
C ASP A 92 6.75 -12.06 8.31
N ASN A 93 7.89 -11.55 8.77
CA ASN A 93 9.17 -11.81 8.10
C ASN A 93 9.83 -13.15 8.56
N LYS A 94 9.34 -13.75 9.63
CA LYS A 94 9.88 -14.95 10.28
C LYS A 94 9.36 -16.25 9.66
N TYR A 95 8.10 -16.29 9.22
CA TYR A 95 7.43 -17.52 8.75
C TYR A 95 7.26 -17.61 7.22
N TRP A 96 8.11 -16.95 6.42
CA TRP A 96 8.01 -17.02 4.95
C TRP A 96 8.15 -18.44 4.36
N LYS A 97 8.82 -19.36 5.07
CA LYS A 97 9.12 -20.72 4.58
C LYS A 97 8.39 -21.84 5.31
N ASN A 98 7.73 -21.51 6.42
CA ASN A 98 7.01 -22.48 7.23
C ASN A 98 5.53 -22.10 7.14
N ASN A 99 4.66 -23.03 6.76
CA ASN A 99 3.22 -22.81 6.75
C ASN A 99 2.70 -23.24 8.13
N PRO A 100 2.56 -22.33 9.11
CA PRO A 100 1.90 -22.67 10.36
C PRO A 100 0.46 -23.10 10.06
N GLU A 101 -0.08 -23.98 10.90
CA GLU A 101 -1.49 -24.39 10.84
C GLU A 101 -2.42 -23.19 11.09
N GLU A 102 -1.94 -22.18 11.84
CA GLU A 102 -2.68 -20.96 12.08
C GLU A 102 -2.69 -20.05 10.84
N GLU A 103 -3.88 -19.90 10.25
CA GLU A 103 -4.09 -19.09 9.04
C GLU A 103 -3.65 -17.63 9.20
N TYR A 104 -3.76 -17.05 10.40
CA TYR A 104 -3.41 -15.66 10.62
C TYR A 104 -1.89 -15.40 10.49
N ARG A 105 -1.05 -16.29 11.03
CA ARG A 105 0.41 -16.18 10.95
C ARG A 105 0.99 -16.76 9.65
N ASN A 106 0.14 -17.18 8.74
CA ASN A 106 0.53 -17.75 7.46
C ASN A 106 0.61 -16.66 6.38
N ASN A 107 1.82 -16.37 5.89
CA ASN A 107 2.02 -15.36 4.86
C ASN A 107 1.32 -15.66 3.54
N GLN A 108 1.12 -16.93 3.18
CA GLN A 108 0.38 -17.27 1.96
C GLN A 108 -1.06 -16.76 2.07
N VAL A 109 -1.71 -17.03 3.20
CA VAL A 109 -3.07 -16.55 3.48
C VAL A 109 -3.12 -15.02 3.55
N GLN A 110 -2.13 -14.38 4.17
CA GLN A 110 -2.09 -12.91 4.27
C GLN A 110 -1.86 -12.23 2.91
N VAL A 111 -1.02 -12.79 2.05
CA VAL A 111 -0.80 -12.30 0.68
C VAL A 111 -2.06 -12.49 -0.16
N GLU A 112 -2.74 -13.64 -0.04
CA GLU A 112 -4.03 -13.87 -0.72
C GLU A 112 -5.09 -12.86 -0.27
N LYS A 113 -5.18 -12.56 1.03
CA LYS A 113 -6.07 -11.52 1.57
C LYS A 113 -5.73 -10.13 1.03
N LEU A 114 -4.44 -9.76 1.01
CA LEU A 114 -3.97 -8.49 0.44
C LEU A 114 -4.36 -8.36 -1.03
N LEU A 115 -4.11 -9.40 -1.84
CA LEU A 115 -4.45 -9.40 -3.27
C LEU A 115 -5.96 -9.28 -3.48
N LYS A 116 -6.77 -9.99 -2.68
CA LYS A 116 -8.23 -9.87 -2.72
C LYS A 116 -8.70 -8.46 -2.40
N THR A 117 -8.12 -7.81 -1.40
CA THR A 117 -8.45 -6.41 -1.08
C THR A 117 -8.01 -5.44 -2.17
N ILE A 118 -6.90 -5.71 -2.86
CA ILE A 118 -6.51 -4.92 -4.04
C ILE A 118 -7.54 -5.09 -5.17
N ASP A 119 -7.97 -6.31 -5.46
CA ASP A 119 -8.98 -6.57 -6.50
C ASP A 119 -10.32 -5.89 -6.15
N GLU A 120 -10.80 -6.04 -4.91
CA GLU A 120 -12.01 -5.35 -4.40
C GLU A 120 -11.89 -3.83 -4.48
N MET A 121 -10.71 -3.28 -4.17
CA MET A 121 -10.43 -1.85 -4.28
C MET A 121 -10.48 -1.38 -5.74
N VAL A 122 -9.95 -2.17 -6.69
CA VAL A 122 -10.02 -1.86 -8.12
C VAL A 122 -11.46 -1.91 -8.61
N GLU A 123 -12.24 -2.91 -8.20
CA GLU A 123 -13.67 -3.00 -8.52
C GLU A 123 -14.47 -1.81 -7.96
N ALA A 124 -14.23 -1.42 -6.70
CA ALA A 124 -14.85 -0.25 -6.08
C ALA A 124 -14.51 1.06 -6.80
N ASN A 125 -13.37 1.12 -7.50
CA ASN A 125 -12.96 2.23 -8.36
C ASN A 125 -13.43 2.09 -9.82
N GLU A 126 -14.38 1.19 -10.10
CA GLU A 126 -14.95 0.91 -11.42
C GLU A 126 -13.89 0.40 -12.43
N GLY A 127 -12.88 -0.33 -11.94
CA GLY A 127 -11.76 -0.80 -12.75
C GLY A 127 -10.79 0.30 -13.19
N ARG A 128 -10.95 1.53 -12.69
CA ARG A 128 -10.05 2.64 -13.01
C ARG A 128 -8.77 2.53 -12.19
N CYS A 129 -7.67 3.03 -12.77
CA CYS A 129 -6.45 3.30 -12.04
C CYS A 129 -6.46 4.73 -11.49
N TYR A 130 -5.58 5.01 -10.53
CA TYR A 130 -5.28 6.37 -10.14
C TYR A 130 -4.85 7.18 -11.37
N THR A 131 -5.36 8.40 -11.52
CA THR A 131 -4.99 9.30 -12.61
C THR A 131 -4.95 10.74 -12.12
N ASN A 132 -4.12 11.56 -12.77
CA ASN A 132 -4.09 13.02 -12.62
C ASN A 132 -3.69 13.67 -13.96
N GLU A 133 -3.64 15.00 -14.04
CA GLU A 133 -3.31 15.72 -15.28
C GLU A 133 -1.98 15.27 -15.89
N MET A 134 -0.96 15.07 -15.04
CA MET A 134 0.36 14.62 -15.47
C MET A 134 0.30 13.21 -16.08
N LEU A 135 -0.38 12.28 -15.43
CA LEU A 135 -0.56 10.91 -15.91
C LEU A 135 -1.35 10.86 -17.21
N GLN A 136 -2.39 11.66 -17.35
CA GLN A 136 -3.17 11.78 -18.59
C GLN A 136 -2.31 12.31 -19.75
N ALA A 137 -1.44 13.28 -19.49
CA ALA A 137 -0.52 13.81 -20.49
C ALA A 137 0.47 12.72 -20.97
N VAL A 138 0.95 11.87 -20.06
CA VAL A 138 1.88 10.78 -20.41
C VAL A 138 1.16 9.60 -21.07
N ALA A 139 -0.04 9.23 -20.63
CA ALA A 139 -0.84 8.15 -21.22
C ALA A 139 -1.17 8.38 -22.70
N LYS A 140 -1.41 9.64 -23.11
CA LYS A 140 -1.59 10.01 -24.52
C LYS A 140 -0.37 9.74 -25.40
N SER A 141 0.81 9.57 -24.79
CA SER A 141 2.10 9.38 -25.50
C SER A 141 2.72 7.99 -25.37
N LYS A 142 2.14 7.09 -24.55
CA LYS A 142 2.68 5.74 -24.28
C LYS A 142 1.60 4.67 -24.38
N LEU A 143 1.87 3.63 -25.16
CA LEU A 143 1.07 2.40 -25.23
C LEU A 143 1.73 1.31 -24.39
N LYS A 144 1.36 1.14 -23.11
CA LYS A 144 1.75 -0.04 -22.32
C LYS A 144 0.60 -0.52 -21.44
N LEU A 145 0.34 -1.82 -21.49
CA LEU A 145 -0.64 -2.58 -20.73
C LEU A 145 0.09 -3.41 -19.68
N LEU A 146 0.38 -2.83 -18.51
CA LEU A 146 0.87 -3.56 -17.35
C LEU A 146 0.19 -2.96 -16.12
N LEU A 147 -0.30 -3.80 -15.20
CA LEU A 147 -0.96 -3.39 -13.96
C LEU A 147 0.12 -3.11 -12.89
N PRO A 148 0.43 -1.86 -12.54
CA PRO A 148 1.52 -1.56 -11.62
C PRO A 148 0.99 -1.31 -10.21
N VAL A 149 1.56 -2.01 -9.23
CA VAL A 149 1.41 -1.69 -7.80
C VAL A 149 2.61 -0.84 -7.39
N VAL A 150 2.34 0.33 -6.81
CA VAL A 150 3.38 1.24 -6.31
C VAL A 150 3.51 1.08 -4.80
N ILE A 151 4.69 0.66 -4.35
CA ILE A 151 5.00 0.50 -2.94
C ILE A 151 5.60 1.81 -2.39
N ILE A 152 5.01 2.33 -1.31
CA ILE A 152 5.44 3.52 -0.58
C ILE A 152 5.98 3.05 0.77
N ASP A 153 7.30 3.04 0.96
CA ASP A 153 7.94 2.73 2.23
C ASP A 153 8.55 3.96 2.91
N SER A 154 9.00 3.80 4.16
CA SER A 154 9.62 4.85 4.99
C SER A 154 10.95 5.39 4.45
N PHE A 155 11.55 4.72 3.46
CA PHE A 155 12.80 5.12 2.81
C PHE A 155 12.62 5.69 1.40
N CYS A 156 11.38 5.83 0.90
CA CYS A 156 11.12 6.11 -0.52
C CYS A 156 11.82 5.11 -1.47
N SER A 157 12.05 3.87 -1.03
CA SER A 157 12.46 2.78 -1.91
C SER A 157 11.20 2.27 -2.60
N LEU A 158 10.95 2.76 -3.81
CA LEU A 158 9.81 2.35 -4.61
C LEU A 158 10.09 0.94 -5.16
N TYR A 159 9.42 -0.06 -4.59
CA TYR A 159 9.42 -1.41 -5.15
C TYR A 159 8.21 -1.55 -6.09
N ILE A 160 8.50 -1.98 -7.31
CA ILE A 160 7.50 -2.15 -8.36
C ILE A 160 7.11 -3.63 -8.36
N PHE A 161 5.84 -3.93 -8.06
CA PHE A 161 5.29 -5.26 -8.31
C PHE A 161 4.48 -5.19 -9.60
N MET A 162 4.98 -5.84 -10.64
CA MET A 162 4.27 -6.06 -11.90
C MET A 162 3.67 -7.47 -11.83
N LYS A 163 2.35 -7.57 -11.96
CA LYS A 163 1.69 -8.85 -12.24
C LYS A 163 1.77 -9.15 -13.73
#